data_AF-A0A3A8HBJ8-F1
#
_entry.id   AF-A0A3A8HBJ8-F1
#
_cell.length_a   1.000
_cell.length_b   1.000
_cell.length_c   1.000
_cell.angle_alpha   90.00
_cell.angle_beta   90.00
_cell.angle_gamma   90.00
#
_symmetry.space_group_name_H-M   'P 1'
#
loop_
_entity.id
_entity.type
_entity.pdbx_description
1 polymer ?
#
loop_
_entity_poly.entity_id
_entity_poly.type
_entity_poly.pdbx_seq_one_letter_code
_entity_poly.pdbx_strand_id
1 'polypeptide(L)'
;MKPPPALAVIGWSGAGKTTLLERLLPELTSRGLRVAYVKHSSDAHPLHRAGSDTARLDAAGAVTTGFATPDGTQLTTRQPLSPALLARDTDRVDLLLVEGWKDGPLPKLEVWREGLEAPLAASRPGVLAVVTDAPALPPSVASRQRLPVNARAVADFLTAWLRDQSAPRSPRPEPRGVTHRAVRRFDGDTLRETEDDRVAVEEPLEIRVSGDTVATTMRTPGHDRELAVGFLFAEGILTDGADLGSLFHCGHPGEEGYGNVLEVVPAAGAVLDLERVEATRRGTLTTSACGVCGRRDVDDLMATCNPVAPGPVLSARTVARATERLRDIQYAFEHTGGVHAAAALDAHGELLAAHEDVGRHNAVDKVVGALVLAGAVRSPRRLPTPPFPTAPTVLAVSGRASFEIVQKAARARIPVVVSVSAASSLAIDLALRAGVTLAAFSRNGRCNVYTATERLQAHAQTPGIPHDFRHDPSR
;
A
#
# COMPACT_ATOMS: atom_id res chain seq x y z
N MET A 1 8.59 0.89 2.15
CA MET A 1 9.89 0.21 2.39
C MET A 1 9.68 -1.30 2.49
N LYS A 2 10.60 -2.14 1.98
CA LYS A 2 10.51 -3.61 2.10
C LYS A 2 10.77 -4.00 3.56
N PRO A 3 9.99 -4.91 4.18
CA PRO A 3 10.29 -5.42 5.51
C PRO A 3 11.67 -6.08 5.54
N PRO A 4 12.41 -5.96 6.65
CA PRO A 4 13.68 -6.64 6.80
C PRO A 4 13.46 -8.15 6.67
N PRO A 5 14.42 -8.89 6.10
CA PRO A 5 14.39 -10.35 6.14
C PRO A 5 14.12 -10.83 7.56
N ALA A 6 13.12 -11.69 7.73
CA ALA A 6 12.73 -12.24 9.03
C ALA A 6 12.78 -13.76 8.97
N LEU A 7 13.31 -14.39 10.02
CA LEU A 7 13.48 -15.83 10.12
C LEU A 7 13.10 -16.32 11.52
N ALA A 8 12.36 -17.42 11.59
CA ALA A 8 12.02 -18.06 12.85
C ALA A 8 13.06 -19.13 13.24
N VAL A 9 13.48 -19.14 14.50
CA VAL A 9 14.26 -20.24 15.07
C VAL A 9 13.33 -21.11 15.92
N ILE A 10 13.06 -22.32 15.44
CA ILE A 10 12.08 -23.25 16.00
C ILE A 10 12.76 -24.51 16.54
N GLY A 11 12.00 -25.33 17.25
CA GLY A 11 12.51 -26.55 17.89
C GLY A 11 11.74 -26.85 19.17
N TRP A 12 11.77 -28.10 19.60
CA TRP A 12 11.14 -28.56 20.84
C TRP A 12 11.71 -27.84 22.08
N SER A 13 10.98 -27.90 23.19
CA SER A 13 11.51 -27.42 24.47
C SER A 13 12.78 -28.19 24.81
N GLY A 14 13.78 -27.53 25.38
CA GLY A 14 15.09 -28.17 25.66
C GLY A 14 16.01 -28.37 24.45
N ALA A 15 15.59 -28.08 23.22
CA ALA A 15 16.46 -28.24 22.04
C ALA A 15 17.69 -27.31 22.01
N GLY A 16 17.71 -26.26 22.83
CA GLY A 16 18.83 -25.30 22.92
C GLY A 16 18.73 -24.11 21.97
N LYS A 17 17.51 -23.71 21.57
CA LYS A 17 17.24 -22.54 20.72
C LYS A 17 17.86 -21.25 21.28
N THR A 18 17.54 -20.93 22.54
CA THR A 18 18.02 -19.72 23.22
C THR A 18 19.55 -19.74 23.32
N THR A 19 20.14 -20.87 23.71
CA THR A 19 21.60 -21.04 23.80
C THR A 19 22.30 -20.86 22.45
N LEU A 20 21.69 -21.33 21.35
CA LEU A 20 22.21 -21.06 20.01
C LEU A 20 22.13 -19.56 19.68
N LEU A 21 20.99 -18.92 19.94
CA LEU A 21 20.75 -17.50 19.65
C LEU A 21 21.68 -16.57 20.44
N GLU A 22 21.95 -16.87 21.71
CA GLU A 22 22.90 -16.13 22.55
C GLU A 22 24.31 -16.09 21.95
N ARG A 23 24.75 -17.19 21.31
CA ARG A 23 26.05 -17.27 20.64
C ARG A 23 26.01 -16.72 19.21
N LEU A 24 24.86 -16.83 18.55
CA LEU A 24 24.67 -16.40 17.16
C LEU A 24 24.57 -14.88 17.04
N LEU A 25 23.90 -14.19 17.97
CA LEU A 25 23.72 -12.74 17.93
C LEU A 25 25.06 -11.98 17.86
N PRO A 26 26.05 -12.23 18.73
CA PRO A 26 27.37 -11.60 18.62
C PRO A 26 28.09 -11.89 17.30
N GLU A 27 27.97 -13.11 16.76
CA GLU A 27 28.55 -13.51 15.47
C GLU A 27 27.91 -12.78 14.28
N LEU A 28 26.61 -12.47 14.35
CA LEU A 28 25.93 -11.68 13.30
C LEU A 28 26.27 -10.19 13.44
N THR A 29 26.28 -9.65 14.65
CA THR A 29 26.61 -8.24 14.90
C THR A 29 28.07 -7.93 14.59
N SER A 30 29.01 -8.85 14.84
CA SER A 30 30.43 -8.67 14.46
C SER A 30 30.63 -8.59 12.94
N ARG A 31 29.68 -9.09 12.16
CA ARG A 31 29.62 -8.99 10.69
C ARG A 31 28.92 -7.72 10.20
N GLY A 32 28.55 -6.82 11.11
CA GLY A 32 27.90 -5.55 10.80
C GLY A 32 26.38 -5.61 10.65
N LEU A 33 25.73 -6.72 11.00
CA LEU A 33 24.25 -6.83 10.94
C LEU A 33 23.59 -6.23 12.18
N ARG A 34 22.62 -5.35 11.98
CA ARG A 34 21.68 -4.88 13.01
C ARG A 34 20.56 -5.89 13.16
N VAL A 35 20.61 -6.69 14.23
CA VAL A 35 19.67 -7.80 14.41
C VAL A 35 18.59 -7.43 15.43
N ALA A 36 17.32 -7.56 15.02
CA ALA A 36 16.20 -7.52 15.95
C ALA A 36 15.84 -8.93 16.42
N TYR A 37 15.36 -9.04 17.65
CA TYR A 37 14.99 -10.30 18.27
C TYR A 37 13.59 -10.21 18.88
N VAL A 38 12.77 -11.24 18.61
CA VAL A 38 11.42 -11.37 19.15
C VAL A 38 11.24 -12.77 19.71
N LYS A 39 10.70 -12.87 20.92
CA LYS A 39 10.33 -14.16 21.52
C LYS A 39 8.84 -14.41 21.36
N HIS A 40 8.48 -15.52 20.74
CA HIS A 40 7.12 -16.02 20.67
C HIS A 40 6.92 -17.12 21.72
N SER A 41 5.98 -16.91 22.64
CA SER A 41 5.60 -17.86 23.69
C SER A 41 4.12 -18.18 23.60
N SER A 42 3.76 -19.44 23.86
CA SER A 42 2.38 -19.86 24.10
C SER A 42 1.93 -19.64 25.54
N ASP A 43 2.87 -19.43 26.46
CA ASP A 43 2.58 -19.22 27.88
C ASP A 43 2.11 -17.78 28.11
N ALA A 44 1.15 -17.62 29.03
CA ALA A 44 0.68 -16.31 29.45
C ALA A 44 1.84 -15.52 30.10
N HIS A 45 2.39 -14.57 29.36
CA HIS A 45 3.41 -13.65 29.87
C HIS A 45 2.76 -12.28 30.08
N PRO A 46 2.63 -11.82 31.34
CA PRO A 46 2.02 -10.51 31.59
C PRO A 46 2.87 -9.42 30.96
N LEU A 47 2.27 -8.60 30.08
CA LEU A 47 2.98 -7.55 29.35
C LEU A 47 3.43 -6.40 30.25
N HIS A 48 2.80 -6.27 31.42
CA HIS A 48 3.16 -5.31 32.47
C HIS A 48 3.32 -6.02 33.81
N ARG A 49 4.16 -5.46 34.67
CA ARG A 49 4.27 -5.91 36.05
C ARG A 49 2.92 -5.74 36.75
N ALA A 50 2.41 -6.80 37.38
CA ALA A 50 1.15 -6.74 38.11
C ALA A 50 1.14 -5.58 39.11
N GLY A 51 0.04 -4.82 39.13
CA GLY A 51 -0.16 -3.66 40.02
C GLY A 51 0.59 -2.38 39.64
N SER A 52 1.38 -2.35 38.55
CA SER A 52 2.00 -1.11 38.07
C SER A 52 0.98 -0.14 37.49
N ASP A 53 1.34 1.15 37.43
CA ASP A 53 0.52 2.18 36.80
C ASP A 53 0.21 1.82 35.33
N THR A 54 1.20 1.29 34.61
CA THR A 54 1.04 0.82 33.23
C THR A 54 0.07 -0.36 33.12
N ALA A 55 0.08 -1.31 34.07
CA ALA A 55 -0.88 -2.40 34.11
C ALA A 55 -2.31 -1.89 34.39
N ARG A 56 -2.47 -0.90 35.28
CA ARG A 56 -3.77 -0.28 35.55
C ARG A 56 -4.31 0.48 34.34
N LEU A 57 -3.46 1.23 33.64
CA LEU A 57 -3.86 1.98 32.45
C LEU A 57 -4.14 1.07 31.25
N ASP A 58 -3.37 -0.02 31.08
CA ASP A 58 -3.68 -1.05 30.08
C ASP A 58 -5.04 -1.71 30.38
N ALA A 59 -5.27 -2.10 31.63
CA ALA A 59 -6.57 -2.64 32.07
C ALA A 59 -7.73 -1.63 31.90
N ALA A 60 -7.45 -0.34 32.04
CA ALA A 60 -8.41 0.75 31.82
C ALA A 60 -8.71 1.02 30.32
N GLY A 61 -8.03 0.34 29.40
CA GLY A 61 -8.34 0.37 27.96
C GLY A 61 -7.38 1.19 27.10
N ALA A 62 -6.20 1.55 27.61
CA ALA A 62 -5.17 2.15 26.76
C ALA A 62 -4.76 1.18 25.64
N VAL A 63 -4.78 1.65 24.39
CA VAL A 63 -4.48 0.83 23.19
C VAL A 63 -2.99 0.49 23.08
N THR A 64 -2.15 1.39 23.57
CA THR A 64 -0.70 1.23 23.66
C THR A 64 -0.25 1.80 25.00
N THR A 65 0.56 1.05 25.73
CA THR A 65 1.04 1.37 27.08
C THR A 65 2.52 1.10 27.19
N GLY A 66 3.22 1.84 28.04
CA GLY A 66 4.67 1.75 28.06
C GLY A 66 5.29 2.60 29.15
N PHE A 67 6.61 2.56 29.23
CA PHE A 67 7.40 3.45 30.07
C PHE A 67 8.57 4.00 29.26
N ALA A 68 8.93 5.25 29.55
CA ALA A 68 10.08 5.93 28.97
C ALA A 68 11.03 6.34 30.10
N THR A 69 12.31 6.08 29.90
CA THR A 69 13.41 6.39 30.82
C THR A 69 14.56 7.02 30.03
N PRO A 70 15.55 7.65 30.69
CA PRO A 70 16.75 8.12 30.00
C PRO A 70 17.49 7.01 29.22
N ASP A 71 17.39 5.76 29.68
CA ASP A 71 18.06 4.61 29.08
C ASP A 71 17.25 3.96 27.95
N GLY A 72 16.00 4.37 27.75
CA GLY A 72 15.16 3.89 26.66
C GLY A 72 13.67 3.85 26.95
N THR A 73 12.92 3.43 25.93
CA THR A 73 11.46 3.39 25.94
C THR A 73 10.97 1.99 25.59
N GLN A 74 10.04 1.46 26.39
CA GLN A 74 9.29 0.26 26.07
C GLN A 74 7.85 0.64 25.74
N LEU A 75 7.35 0.20 24.59
CA LEU A 75 5.94 0.26 24.21
C LEU A 75 5.37 -1.15 24.08
N THR A 76 4.14 -1.30 24.53
CA THR A 76 3.39 -2.55 24.59
C THR A 76 2.09 -2.39 23.82
N THR A 77 1.75 -3.40 23.02
CA THR A 77 0.50 -3.48 22.27
C THR A 77 -0.16 -4.84 22.45
N ARG A 78 -1.49 -4.89 22.33
CA ARG A 78 -2.26 -6.14 22.32
C ARG A 78 -2.34 -6.80 20.94
N GLN A 79 -1.68 -6.23 19.93
CA GLN A 79 -1.65 -6.81 18.60
C GLN A 79 -0.88 -8.15 18.62
N PRO A 80 -1.45 -9.24 18.07
CA PRO A 80 -0.73 -10.50 17.95
C PRO A 80 0.47 -10.34 17.03
N LEU A 81 1.48 -11.19 17.25
CA LEU A 81 2.65 -11.23 16.39
C LEU A 81 2.23 -11.52 14.94
N SER A 82 2.62 -10.64 14.03
CA SER A 82 2.31 -10.74 12.60
C SER A 82 3.48 -10.22 11.76
N PRO A 83 3.64 -10.64 10.49
CA PRO A 83 4.65 -10.07 9.61
C PRO A 83 4.53 -8.55 9.46
N ALA A 84 3.31 -8.01 9.48
CA ALA A 84 3.06 -6.57 9.41
C ALA A 84 3.55 -5.83 10.66
N LEU A 85 3.42 -6.43 11.85
CA LEU A 85 3.95 -5.85 13.09
C LEU A 85 5.49 -5.83 13.08
N LEU A 86 6.11 -6.90 12.58
CA LEU A 86 7.57 -7.02 12.43
C LEU A 86 8.14 -6.02 11.40
N ALA A 87 7.31 -5.56 10.46
CA ALA A 87 7.66 -4.64 9.40
C ALA A 87 7.62 -3.15 9.80
N ARG A 88 7.51 -2.81 11.09
CA ARG A 88 7.39 -1.39 11.51
C ARG A 88 8.73 -0.66 11.72
N ASP A 89 9.82 -1.40 11.96
CA ASP A 89 11.15 -0.82 12.27
C ASP A 89 12.19 -1.12 11.17
N THR A 90 11.76 -1.07 9.90
CA THR A 90 12.54 -1.58 8.74
C THR A 90 13.80 -0.79 8.42
N ASP A 91 13.87 0.48 8.83
CA ASP A 91 14.99 1.39 8.62
C ASP A 91 16.18 1.09 9.55
N ARG A 92 15.94 0.36 10.65
CA ARG A 92 16.91 0.14 11.74
C ARG A 92 17.44 -1.27 11.84
N VAL A 93 16.86 -2.22 11.11
CA VAL A 93 17.08 -3.66 11.28
C VAL A 93 17.44 -4.29 9.94
N ASP A 94 18.53 -5.07 9.91
CA ASP A 94 18.98 -5.80 8.72
C ASP A 94 18.48 -7.26 8.71
N LEU A 95 18.20 -7.82 9.89
CA LEU A 95 17.67 -9.16 10.08
C LEU A 95 16.80 -9.21 11.33
N LEU A 96 15.63 -9.83 11.23
CA LEU A 96 14.76 -10.08 12.38
C LEU A 96 14.71 -11.59 12.70
N LEU A 97 15.04 -11.95 13.94
CA LEU A 97 14.97 -13.31 14.45
C LEU A 97 13.76 -13.48 15.37
N VAL A 98 12.93 -14.47 15.07
CA VAL A 98 11.78 -14.84 15.93
C VAL A 98 12.03 -16.21 16.58
N GLU A 99 12.25 -16.25 17.89
CA GLU A 99 12.35 -17.51 18.62
C GLU A 99 10.95 -18.10 18.87
N GLY A 100 10.74 -19.37 18.49
CA GLY A 100 9.61 -20.17 18.98
C GLY A 100 8.31 -20.06 18.18
N TRP A 101 8.25 -19.28 17.10
CA TRP A 101 7.05 -19.15 16.27
C TRP A 101 6.90 -20.31 15.27
N LYS A 102 6.62 -21.51 15.80
CA LYS A 102 6.55 -22.79 15.07
C LYS A 102 5.56 -22.76 13.89
N ASP A 103 4.44 -22.09 14.09
CA ASP A 103 3.28 -22.12 13.20
C ASP A 103 3.19 -20.85 12.35
N GLY A 104 4.16 -19.95 12.51
CA GLY A 104 4.22 -18.68 11.81
C GLY A 104 4.57 -18.82 10.32
N PRO A 105 4.26 -17.80 9.50
CA PRO A 105 4.50 -17.81 8.07
C PRO A 105 5.97 -17.59 7.68
N LEU A 106 6.85 -17.32 8.65
CA LEU A 106 8.26 -17.03 8.39
C LEU A 106 9.02 -18.28 7.90
N PRO A 107 10.08 -18.10 7.08
CA PRO A 107 11.08 -19.14 6.87
C PRO A 107 11.73 -19.50 8.20
N LYS A 108 12.18 -20.75 8.35
CA LYS A 108 12.54 -21.31 9.65
C LYS A 108 13.89 -22.01 9.63
N LEU A 109 14.64 -21.87 10.72
CA LEU A 109 15.70 -22.78 11.11
C LEU A 109 15.18 -23.63 12.27
N GLU A 110 15.29 -24.95 12.14
CA GLU A 110 14.96 -25.83 13.24
C GLU A 110 16.22 -26.20 14.02
N VAL A 111 16.21 -26.04 15.34
CA VAL A 111 17.19 -26.64 16.24
C VAL A 111 16.63 -27.98 16.72
N TRP A 112 17.32 -29.07 16.39
CA TRP A 112 16.90 -30.42 16.72
C TRP A 112 18.04 -31.21 17.40
N ARG A 113 17.69 -32.02 18.39
CA ARG A 113 18.63 -32.90 19.10
C ARG A 113 18.08 -34.32 19.10
N GLU A 114 18.97 -35.27 18.91
CA GLU A 114 18.67 -36.69 19.08
C GLU A 114 18.24 -36.96 20.53
N GLY A 115 17.21 -37.80 20.71
CA GLY A 115 16.60 -38.06 22.02
C GLY A 115 15.46 -37.10 22.41
N LEU A 116 15.21 -36.04 21.65
CA LEU A 116 13.96 -35.27 21.72
C LEU A 116 12.91 -35.83 20.74
N GLU A 117 11.74 -35.19 20.71
CA GLU A 117 10.69 -35.49 19.73
C GLU A 117 11.16 -35.37 18.27
N ALA A 118 10.39 -35.96 17.36
CA ALA A 118 10.68 -35.96 15.93
C ALA A 118 10.84 -34.53 15.38
N PRO A 119 11.70 -34.31 14.37
CA PRO A 119 11.91 -32.99 13.79
C PRO A 119 10.61 -32.34 13.30
N LEU A 120 10.38 -31.10 13.70
CA LEU A 120 9.26 -30.26 13.27
C LEU A 120 9.26 -30.03 11.76
N ALA A 121 10.42 -30.06 11.10
CA ALA A 121 10.56 -29.92 9.66
C ALA A 121 9.83 -31.02 8.85
N ALA A 122 9.43 -32.13 9.50
CA ALA A 122 8.61 -33.16 8.88
C ALA A 122 7.18 -32.67 8.62
N SER A 123 6.65 -31.78 9.46
CA SER A 123 5.25 -31.32 9.41
C SER A 123 5.10 -29.81 9.22
N ARG A 124 6.17 -29.03 9.34
CA ARG A 124 6.14 -27.57 9.23
C ARG A 124 6.72 -27.07 7.91
N PRO A 125 5.96 -26.28 7.14
CA PRO A 125 6.47 -25.71 5.90
C PRO A 125 7.49 -24.60 6.17
N GLY A 126 8.38 -24.40 5.20
CA GLY A 126 9.35 -23.30 5.22
C GLY A 126 10.58 -23.51 6.10
N VAL A 127 10.85 -24.74 6.58
CA VAL A 127 12.13 -25.03 7.25
C VAL A 127 13.24 -25.12 6.20
N LEU A 128 14.19 -24.19 6.30
CA LEU A 128 15.33 -24.04 5.39
C LEU A 128 16.43 -25.05 5.72
N ALA A 129 16.75 -25.21 7.00
CA ALA A 129 17.77 -26.11 7.48
C ALA A 129 17.48 -26.57 8.92
N VAL A 130 18.06 -27.72 9.27
CA VAL A 130 18.02 -28.33 10.61
C VAL A 130 19.41 -28.24 11.23
N VAL A 131 19.51 -27.49 12.33
CA VAL A 131 20.71 -27.31 13.16
C VAL A 131 20.75 -28.44 14.18
N THR A 132 21.74 -29.32 14.08
CA THR A 132 21.85 -30.51 14.94
C THR A 132 23.28 -31.04 15.03
N ASP A 133 23.60 -31.66 16.17
CA ASP A 133 24.85 -32.38 16.40
C ASP A 133 24.77 -33.85 15.99
N ALA A 134 23.57 -34.36 15.67
CA ALA A 134 23.38 -35.72 15.19
C ALA A 134 24.20 -35.97 13.91
N PRO A 135 24.76 -37.17 13.71
CA PRO A 135 25.60 -37.47 12.55
C PRO A 135 24.79 -37.46 11.24
N ALA A 136 23.51 -37.80 11.30
CA ALA A 136 22.58 -37.80 10.17
C ALA A 136 21.20 -37.30 10.59
N LEU A 137 20.43 -36.81 9.60
CA LEU A 137 19.04 -36.43 9.81
C LEU A 137 18.12 -37.66 9.72
N PRO A 138 17.02 -37.70 10.51
CA PRO A 138 16.03 -38.77 10.40
C PRO A 138 15.44 -38.89 8.98
N PRO A 139 14.98 -40.08 8.56
CA PRO A 139 14.42 -40.28 7.22
C PRO A 139 13.29 -39.30 6.86
N SER A 140 12.49 -38.87 7.84
CA SER A 140 11.38 -37.92 7.65
C SER A 140 11.83 -36.53 7.17
N VAL A 141 13.10 -36.16 7.36
CA VAL A 141 13.66 -34.85 6.99
C VAL A 141 15.03 -34.97 6.31
N ALA A 142 15.35 -36.15 5.77
CA ALA A 142 16.65 -36.42 5.14
C ALA A 142 16.97 -35.52 3.95
N SER A 143 15.96 -34.95 3.28
CA SER A 143 16.12 -33.99 2.18
C SER A 143 16.44 -32.56 2.63
N ARG A 144 16.39 -32.27 3.93
CA ARG A 144 16.69 -30.93 4.47
C ARG A 144 18.19 -30.74 4.63
N GLN A 145 18.64 -29.50 4.51
CA GLN A 145 20.04 -29.16 4.79
C GLN A 145 20.32 -29.32 6.28
N ARG A 146 21.38 -30.07 6.62
CA ARG A 146 21.91 -30.19 7.98
C ARG A 146 22.96 -29.13 8.24
N LEU A 147 22.86 -28.43 9.37
CA LEU A 147 23.88 -27.51 9.88
C LEU A 147 24.38 -28.00 11.25
N PRO A 148 25.68 -27.88 11.57
CA PRO A 148 26.19 -28.20 12.90
C PRO A 148 25.67 -27.19 13.94
N VAL A 149 25.59 -27.56 15.23
CA VAL A 149 25.23 -26.64 16.33
C VAL A 149 26.41 -25.71 16.65
N ASN A 150 26.75 -24.87 15.68
CA ASN A 150 27.87 -23.96 15.69
C ASN A 150 27.39 -22.58 15.23
N ALA A 151 27.53 -21.57 16.09
CA ALA A 151 27.06 -20.22 15.82
C ALA A 151 27.68 -19.61 14.55
N ARG A 152 28.96 -19.86 14.29
CA ARG A 152 29.64 -19.39 13.07
C ARG A 152 29.06 -20.04 11.82
N ALA A 153 28.86 -21.36 11.82
CA ALA A 153 28.25 -22.06 10.69
C ALA A 153 26.82 -21.59 10.40
N VAL A 154 26.03 -21.36 11.46
CA VAL A 154 24.68 -20.80 11.32
C VAL A 154 24.73 -19.35 10.84
N ALA A 155 25.68 -18.53 11.32
CA ALA A 155 25.87 -17.16 10.84
C ALA A 155 26.32 -17.13 9.37
N ASP A 156 27.17 -18.06 8.93
CA ASP A 156 27.59 -18.21 7.53
C ASP A 156 26.39 -18.55 6.65
N PHE A 157 25.58 -19.52 7.07
CA PHE A 157 24.33 -19.87 6.41
C PHE A 157 23.38 -18.68 6.32
N LEU A 158 23.16 -17.95 7.42
CA LEU A 158 22.27 -16.79 7.43
C LEU A 158 22.82 -15.64 6.58
N THR A 159 24.13 -15.43 6.56
CA THR A 159 24.76 -14.42 5.71
C THR A 159 24.60 -14.77 4.24
N ALA A 160 24.80 -16.04 3.88
CA ALA A 160 24.57 -16.54 2.52
C ALA A 160 23.09 -16.42 2.13
N TRP A 161 22.17 -16.82 3.03
CA TRP A 161 20.74 -16.66 2.82
C TRP A 161 20.33 -15.20 2.66
N LEU A 162 20.86 -14.29 3.48
CA LEU A 162 20.64 -12.85 3.34
C LEU A 162 21.20 -12.33 2.02
N ARG A 163 22.36 -12.82 1.59
CA ARG A 163 22.93 -12.51 0.27
C ARG A 163 22.05 -13.05 -0.84
N ASP A 164 21.45 -14.22 -0.75
CA ASP A 164 20.52 -14.73 -1.77
C ASP A 164 19.19 -13.94 -1.79
N GLN A 165 18.76 -13.45 -0.62
CA GLN A 165 17.61 -12.54 -0.48
C GLN A 165 17.90 -11.13 -1.00
N SER A 166 19.18 -10.75 -1.05
CA SER A 166 19.69 -9.43 -1.46
C SER A 166 20.36 -9.44 -2.85
N ALA A 167 20.72 -10.62 -3.35
CA ALA A 167 21.31 -10.84 -4.65
C ALA A 167 20.30 -10.35 -5.67
N PRO A 168 20.76 -9.81 -6.80
CA PRO A 168 19.85 -9.55 -7.90
C PRO A 168 19.30 -10.91 -8.34
N ARG A 169 18.16 -11.30 -7.75
CA ARG A 169 17.14 -12.06 -8.49
C ARG A 169 17.13 -11.39 -9.85
N SER A 170 17.38 -12.16 -10.91
CA SER A 170 17.18 -11.78 -12.33
C SER A 170 16.33 -10.52 -12.38
N PRO A 171 16.91 -9.38 -12.82
CA PRO A 171 16.55 -8.05 -12.32
C PRO A 171 15.07 -8.06 -12.04
N ARG A 172 14.69 -7.86 -10.76
CA ARG A 172 13.33 -7.36 -10.51
C ARG A 172 13.16 -6.29 -11.56
N PRO A 173 12.20 -6.40 -12.50
CA PRO A 173 12.08 -5.41 -13.55
C PRO A 173 12.15 -4.08 -12.83
N GLU A 174 13.05 -3.19 -13.28
CA GLU A 174 13.09 -1.82 -12.78
C GLU A 174 11.64 -1.40 -12.56
N PRO A 175 11.26 -0.90 -11.37
CA PRO A 175 9.86 -0.65 -11.04
C PRO A 175 9.21 -0.04 -12.26
N ARG A 176 8.28 -0.80 -12.86
CA ARG A 176 7.75 -0.48 -14.19
C ARG A 176 7.31 0.97 -14.13
N GLY A 177 7.94 1.84 -14.92
CA GLY A 177 7.72 3.27 -14.81
C GLY A 177 8.93 4.17 -14.59
N VAL A 178 10.15 3.66 -14.38
CA VAL A 178 11.38 4.47 -14.37
C VAL A 178 12.35 3.93 -15.40
N THR A 179 13.03 4.81 -16.13
CA THR A 179 14.09 4.47 -17.08
C THR A 179 15.20 5.50 -17.02
N HIS A 180 16.36 5.19 -17.59
CA HIS A 180 17.54 6.06 -17.61
C HIS A 180 17.68 6.78 -18.95
N ARG A 181 17.96 8.08 -18.93
CA ARG A 181 18.26 8.87 -20.13
C ARG A 181 19.47 9.77 -19.86
N ALA A 182 20.34 9.87 -20.86
CA ALA A 182 21.44 10.82 -20.84
C ALA A 182 20.90 12.27 -20.76
N VAL A 183 21.43 13.04 -19.82
CA VAL A 183 21.10 14.45 -19.59
C VAL A 183 22.38 15.27 -19.55
N ARG A 184 22.28 16.55 -19.91
CA ARG A 184 23.32 17.55 -19.64
C ARG A 184 22.70 18.68 -18.83
N ARG A 185 23.30 19.03 -17.71
CA ARG A 185 22.77 20.04 -16.77
C ARG A 185 23.55 21.35 -16.91
N PHE A 186 22.84 22.47 -16.82
CA PHE A 186 23.45 23.79 -16.65
C PHE A 186 23.57 24.14 -15.16
N ASP A 187 24.71 24.68 -14.77
CA ASP A 187 24.95 25.31 -13.47
C ASP A 187 25.28 26.79 -13.70
N GLY A 188 24.25 27.63 -13.67
CA GLY A 188 24.31 28.99 -14.23
C GLY A 188 24.64 28.94 -15.73
N ASP A 189 25.74 29.57 -16.12
CA ASP A 189 26.22 29.61 -17.51
C ASP A 189 27.10 28.41 -17.91
N THR A 190 27.37 27.49 -16.96
CA THR A 190 28.29 26.36 -17.20
C THR A 190 27.51 25.10 -17.58
N LEU A 191 27.81 24.52 -18.74
CA LEU A 191 27.27 23.23 -19.16
C LEU A 191 28.12 22.07 -18.62
N ARG A 192 27.52 21.21 -17.79
CA ARG A 192 28.18 20.02 -17.22
C ARG A 192 28.32 18.89 -18.25
N GLU A 193 29.11 17.88 -17.87
CA GLU A 193 29.24 16.63 -18.63
C GLU A 193 27.93 15.86 -18.66
N THR A 194 27.82 14.91 -19.61
CA THR A 194 26.64 14.06 -19.74
C THR A 194 26.57 13.08 -18.57
N GLU A 195 25.41 13.02 -17.92
CA GLU A 195 25.10 12.13 -16.81
C GLU A 195 23.83 11.34 -17.12
N ASP A 196 23.58 10.23 -16.41
CA ASP A 196 22.31 9.52 -16.50
C ASP A 196 21.29 10.11 -15.52
N ASP A 197 20.11 10.48 -16.03
CA ASP A 197 18.96 10.87 -15.23
C ASP A 197 17.90 9.77 -15.20
N ARG A 198 17.18 9.70 -14.09
CA ARG A 198 16.01 8.83 -13.94
C ARG A 198 14.77 9.59 -14.40
N VAL A 199 14.12 9.09 -15.43
CA VAL A 199 12.90 9.68 -15.99
C VAL A 199 11.75 8.70 -15.92
N ALA A 200 10.53 9.24 -15.82
CA ALA A 200 9.33 8.43 -15.86
C ALA A 200 9.20 7.76 -17.23
N VAL A 201 8.82 6.49 -17.25
CA VAL A 201 8.40 5.81 -18.49
C VAL A 201 6.97 6.23 -18.80
N GLU A 202 6.77 6.64 -20.04
CA GLU A 202 5.48 6.97 -20.62
C GLU A 202 5.31 6.13 -21.90
N GLU A 203 4.30 5.28 -21.91
CA GLU A 203 3.97 4.40 -23.04
C GLU A 203 2.47 4.47 -23.33
N PRO A 204 2.05 4.37 -24.60
CA PRO A 204 0.65 4.29 -24.94
C PRO A 204 0.05 2.97 -24.45
N LEU A 205 -1.17 3.02 -23.90
CA LEU A 205 -2.01 1.86 -23.66
C LEU A 205 -3.31 2.02 -24.43
N GLU A 206 -3.53 1.13 -25.39
CA GLU A 206 -4.78 0.95 -26.09
C GLU A 206 -5.67 -0.03 -25.29
N ILE A 207 -6.85 0.42 -24.88
CA ILE A 207 -7.86 -0.40 -24.21
C ILE A 207 -8.89 -0.81 -25.26
N ARG A 208 -9.01 -2.12 -25.48
CA ARG A 208 -10.00 -2.71 -26.38
C ARG A 208 -11.07 -3.46 -25.60
N VAL A 209 -12.29 -3.43 -26.12
CA VAL A 209 -13.41 -4.21 -25.62
C VAL A 209 -13.97 -5.02 -26.78
N SER A 210 -13.90 -6.35 -26.68
CA SER A 210 -14.36 -7.26 -27.74
C SER A 210 -13.78 -6.94 -29.12
N GLY A 211 -12.50 -6.55 -29.17
CA GLY A 211 -11.77 -6.17 -30.38
C GLY A 211 -11.86 -4.70 -30.79
N ASP A 212 -12.80 -3.91 -30.24
CA ASP A 212 -12.95 -2.50 -30.56
C ASP A 212 -12.14 -1.59 -29.63
N THR A 213 -11.34 -0.69 -30.21
CA THR A 213 -10.61 0.34 -29.46
C THR A 213 -11.59 1.30 -28.77
N VAL A 214 -11.55 1.33 -27.44
CA VAL A 214 -12.36 2.24 -26.62
C VAL A 214 -11.59 3.51 -26.29
N ALA A 215 -10.31 3.35 -25.95
CA ALA A 215 -9.46 4.46 -25.52
C ALA A 215 -7.98 4.16 -25.78
N THR A 216 -7.22 5.22 -26.02
CA THR A 216 -5.74 5.19 -25.97
C THR A 216 -5.28 6.27 -25.00
N THR A 217 -4.51 5.87 -24.00
CA THR A 217 -3.97 6.79 -22.97
C THR A 217 -2.46 6.63 -22.87
N MET A 218 -1.74 7.71 -22.56
CA MET A 218 -0.33 7.64 -22.21
C MET A 218 -0.21 7.34 -20.73
N ARG A 219 0.43 6.23 -20.37
CA ARG A 219 0.50 5.73 -18.99
C ARG A 219 1.92 5.44 -18.56
N THR A 220 2.10 5.31 -17.26
CA THR A 220 3.29 4.66 -16.68
C THR A 220 3.07 3.15 -16.60
N PRO A 221 3.90 2.31 -17.24
CA PRO A 221 3.64 0.89 -17.34
C PRO A 221 3.46 0.15 -16.01
N GLY A 222 2.54 -0.81 -15.99
CA GLY A 222 2.18 -1.57 -14.80
C GLY A 222 0.81 -1.19 -14.24
N HIS A 223 0.14 -2.18 -13.66
CA HIS A 223 -1.25 -2.08 -13.18
C HIS A 223 -2.26 -1.72 -14.30
N ASP A 224 -2.08 -2.28 -15.50
CA ASP A 224 -2.92 -1.95 -16.67
C ASP A 224 -4.31 -2.53 -16.59
N ARG A 225 -4.43 -3.67 -15.89
CA ARG A 225 -5.73 -4.26 -15.58
C ARG A 225 -6.55 -3.28 -14.74
N GLU A 226 -5.94 -2.72 -13.71
CA GLU A 226 -6.53 -1.72 -12.84
C GLU A 226 -6.86 -0.45 -13.63
N LEU A 227 -5.93 0.05 -14.46
CA LEU A 227 -6.15 1.23 -15.31
C LEU A 227 -7.37 1.03 -16.22
N ALA A 228 -7.43 -0.08 -16.96
CA ALA A 228 -8.52 -0.34 -17.90
C ALA A 228 -9.85 -0.56 -17.19
N VAL A 229 -9.88 -1.33 -16.10
CA VAL A 229 -11.11 -1.56 -15.33
C VAL A 229 -11.61 -0.25 -14.73
N GLY A 230 -10.74 0.55 -14.15
CA GLY A 230 -11.11 1.85 -13.59
C GLY A 230 -11.62 2.83 -14.62
N PHE A 231 -10.97 2.88 -15.78
CA PHE A 231 -11.41 3.68 -16.92
C PHE A 231 -12.82 3.28 -17.39
N LEU A 232 -13.04 1.99 -17.70
CA LEU A 232 -14.33 1.49 -18.17
C LEU A 232 -15.44 1.70 -17.12
N PHE A 233 -15.12 1.53 -15.84
CA PHE A 233 -16.05 1.77 -14.74
C PHE A 233 -16.40 3.27 -14.59
N ALA A 234 -15.41 4.16 -14.66
CA ALA A 234 -15.63 5.60 -14.58
C ALA A 234 -16.51 6.12 -15.73
N GLU A 235 -16.26 5.65 -16.95
CA GLU A 235 -17.08 5.95 -18.13
C GLU A 235 -18.50 5.37 -18.03
N GLY A 236 -18.70 4.39 -17.14
CA GLY A 236 -19.95 3.65 -16.96
C GLY A 236 -20.20 2.61 -18.04
N ILE A 237 -19.14 2.14 -18.70
CA ILE A 237 -19.18 1.01 -19.63
C ILE A 237 -19.24 -0.31 -18.84
N LEU A 238 -18.52 -0.37 -17.71
CA LEU A 238 -18.51 -1.48 -16.76
C LEU A 238 -19.34 -1.13 -15.51
N THR A 239 -20.18 -2.06 -15.04
CA THR A 239 -21.01 -1.85 -13.84
C THR A 239 -20.32 -2.38 -12.59
N ASP A 240 -19.71 -3.56 -12.65
CA ASP A 240 -18.93 -4.15 -11.57
C ASP A 240 -17.95 -5.23 -12.08
N GLY A 241 -17.21 -5.86 -11.17
CA GLY A 241 -16.24 -6.90 -11.51
C GLY A 241 -16.85 -8.20 -12.06
N ALA A 242 -18.16 -8.44 -11.92
CA ALA A 242 -18.82 -9.63 -12.47
C ALA A 242 -19.12 -9.49 -13.98
N ASP A 243 -19.16 -8.26 -14.51
CA ASP A 243 -19.25 -8.01 -15.95
C ASP A 243 -17.94 -8.38 -16.70
N LEU A 244 -16.87 -8.69 -15.97
CA LEU A 244 -15.53 -8.90 -16.48
C LEU A 244 -15.22 -10.38 -16.68
N GLY A 245 -14.92 -10.78 -17.92
CA GLY A 245 -14.56 -12.16 -18.27
C GLY A 245 -13.05 -12.39 -18.21
N SER A 246 -12.30 -11.79 -19.14
CA SER A 246 -10.83 -11.91 -19.18
C SER A 246 -10.16 -10.62 -19.60
N LEU A 247 -8.98 -10.35 -19.05
CA LEU A 247 -8.08 -9.29 -19.52
C LEU A 247 -6.70 -9.84 -19.81
N PHE A 248 -6.17 -9.52 -20.99
CA PHE A 248 -4.85 -9.94 -21.42
C PHE A 248 -4.24 -8.91 -22.37
N HIS A 249 -2.91 -8.83 -22.38
CA HIS A 249 -2.20 -8.04 -23.37
C HIS A 249 -2.15 -8.78 -24.70
N CYS A 250 -2.34 -8.06 -25.81
CA CYS A 250 -2.16 -8.62 -27.14
C CYS A 250 -0.68 -8.68 -27.54
N GLY A 251 -0.36 -9.58 -28.48
CA GLY A 251 0.99 -9.79 -29.01
C GLY A 251 1.81 -10.83 -28.23
N HIS A 252 3.06 -11.01 -28.62
CA HIS A 252 4.02 -11.90 -27.96
C HIS A 252 5.20 -11.15 -27.32
N PRO A 253 5.77 -11.66 -26.21
CA PRO A 253 6.99 -11.11 -25.63
C PRO A 253 8.10 -10.92 -26.68
N GLY A 254 8.54 -9.68 -26.87
CA GLY A 254 9.59 -9.31 -27.83
C GLY A 254 9.09 -8.68 -29.13
N GLU A 255 7.77 -8.64 -29.37
CA GLU A 255 7.19 -7.86 -30.47
C GLU A 255 7.09 -6.36 -30.12
N GLU A 256 7.27 -5.50 -31.12
CA GLU A 256 7.08 -4.05 -30.98
C GLU A 256 5.61 -3.77 -30.61
N GLY A 257 5.39 -3.04 -29.51
CA GLY A 257 4.05 -2.78 -28.98
C GLY A 257 3.45 -3.87 -28.07
N TYR A 258 4.18 -4.97 -27.81
CA TYR A 258 3.77 -5.95 -26.81
C TYR A 258 3.62 -5.30 -25.42
N GLY A 259 2.45 -5.47 -24.80
CA GLY A 259 2.12 -4.84 -23.51
C GLY A 259 1.45 -3.46 -23.61
N ASN A 260 1.24 -2.93 -24.82
CA ASN A 260 0.58 -1.63 -25.07
C ASN A 260 -0.84 -1.75 -25.62
N VAL A 261 -1.34 -2.96 -25.84
CA VAL A 261 -2.75 -3.21 -26.14
C VAL A 261 -3.28 -4.14 -25.06
N LEU A 262 -4.36 -3.75 -24.38
CA LEU A 262 -5.06 -4.58 -23.41
C LEU A 262 -6.46 -4.89 -23.93
N GLU A 263 -6.72 -6.18 -24.15
CA GLU A 263 -8.03 -6.68 -24.55
C GLU A 263 -8.87 -6.98 -23.30
N VAL A 264 -10.09 -6.45 -23.28
CA VAL A 264 -11.10 -6.69 -22.25
C VAL A 264 -12.25 -7.48 -22.87
N VAL A 265 -12.42 -8.71 -22.40
CA VAL A 265 -13.51 -9.59 -22.81
C VAL A 265 -14.59 -9.57 -21.73
N PRO A 266 -15.85 -9.22 -22.05
CA PRO A 266 -16.97 -9.29 -21.10
C PRO A 266 -17.19 -10.70 -20.57
N ALA A 267 -17.75 -10.81 -19.38
CA ALA A 267 -18.22 -12.09 -18.84
C ALA A 267 -19.38 -12.64 -19.69
N ALA A 268 -19.61 -13.95 -19.64
CA ALA A 268 -20.70 -14.59 -20.37
C ALA A 268 -22.06 -14.00 -19.93
N GLY A 269 -22.80 -13.42 -20.89
CA GLY A 269 -24.08 -12.77 -20.64
C GLY A 269 -24.00 -11.33 -20.14
N ALA A 270 -22.79 -10.79 -19.92
CA ALA A 270 -22.60 -9.36 -19.65
C ALA A 270 -22.73 -8.56 -20.96
N VAL A 271 -23.53 -7.50 -20.92
CA VAL A 271 -23.64 -6.53 -22.02
C VAL A 271 -22.99 -5.24 -21.53
N LEU A 272 -21.78 -4.97 -22.02
CA LEU A 272 -21.17 -3.66 -21.84
C LEU A 272 -21.92 -2.65 -22.70
N ASP A 273 -22.06 -1.42 -22.22
CA ASP A 273 -22.81 -0.36 -22.92
C ASP A 273 -22.05 0.07 -24.19
N LEU A 274 -22.37 -0.57 -25.32
CA LEU A 274 -21.69 -0.37 -26.60
C LEU A 274 -21.89 1.06 -27.16
N GLU A 275 -23.04 1.69 -26.87
CA GLU A 275 -23.28 3.07 -27.27
C GLU A 275 -22.33 4.02 -26.53
N ARG A 276 -22.07 3.76 -25.24
CA ARG A 276 -21.02 4.45 -24.48
C ARG A 276 -19.63 4.15 -25.01
N VAL A 277 -19.33 2.91 -25.40
CA VAL A 277 -18.03 2.57 -26.02
C VAL A 277 -17.77 3.43 -27.25
N GLU A 278 -18.74 3.55 -28.17
CA GLU A 278 -18.61 4.41 -29.34
C GLU A 278 -18.48 5.90 -28.99
N ALA A 279 -19.27 6.38 -28.02
CA ALA A 279 -19.23 7.77 -27.58
C ALA A 279 -17.91 8.11 -26.89
N THR A 280 -17.33 7.20 -26.11
CA THR A 280 -16.05 7.36 -25.43
C THR A 280 -14.89 7.30 -26.42
N ARG A 281 -14.91 6.38 -27.40
CA ARG A 281 -13.92 6.35 -28.50
C ARG A 281 -13.79 7.71 -29.19
N ARG A 282 -14.91 8.36 -29.48
CA ARG A 282 -14.94 9.71 -30.09
C ARG A 282 -14.38 10.80 -29.17
N GLY A 283 -14.54 10.68 -27.85
CA GLY A 283 -14.09 11.66 -26.86
C GLY A 283 -12.63 11.50 -26.44
N THR A 284 -12.09 10.28 -26.42
CA THR A 284 -10.67 10.04 -26.10
C THR A 284 -9.75 10.51 -27.22
N LEU A 285 -10.16 10.36 -28.48
CA LEU A 285 -9.40 10.83 -29.65
C LEU A 285 -9.20 12.36 -29.69
N THR A 286 -9.96 13.13 -28.90
CA THR A 286 -9.94 14.60 -28.93
C THR A 286 -9.37 15.25 -27.66
N THR A 287 -9.10 14.50 -26.58
CA THR A 287 -8.87 15.07 -25.23
C THR A 287 -7.49 14.78 -24.62
N SER A 288 -6.51 14.30 -25.39
CA SER A 288 -5.19 13.85 -24.89
C SER A 288 -4.38 14.88 -24.05
N ALA A 289 -4.82 16.13 -23.91
CA ALA A 289 -4.21 17.11 -23.01
C ALA A 289 -5.19 18.06 -22.28
N CYS A 290 -6.46 18.15 -22.67
CA CYS A 290 -7.44 19.09 -22.09
C CYS A 290 -8.81 18.42 -21.98
N GLY A 291 -9.38 18.45 -20.78
CA GLY A 291 -10.65 17.82 -20.46
C GLY A 291 -11.82 18.31 -21.31
N VAL A 292 -12.85 17.44 -21.38
CA VAL A 292 -14.21 17.71 -21.86
C VAL A 292 -14.28 18.44 -23.21
N CYS A 293 -13.58 17.96 -24.23
CA CYS A 293 -13.81 18.44 -25.59
C CYS A 293 -14.01 17.24 -26.52
N GLY A 294 -15.21 16.66 -26.46
CA GLY A 294 -15.59 15.45 -27.18
C GLY A 294 -17.11 15.22 -27.19
N ARG A 295 -17.87 16.16 -27.77
CA ARG A 295 -19.29 15.98 -28.18
C ARG A 295 -20.32 15.51 -27.12
N ARG A 296 -20.18 15.89 -25.85
CA ARG A 296 -21.29 15.84 -24.86
C ARG A 296 -21.36 17.19 -24.16
N ASP A 297 -22.56 17.73 -23.95
CA ASP A 297 -22.73 18.94 -23.15
C ASP A 297 -22.19 18.66 -21.73
N VAL A 298 -21.55 19.65 -21.12
CA VAL A 298 -21.05 19.57 -19.73
C VAL A 298 -22.22 19.27 -18.80
N ASP A 299 -23.42 19.79 -19.10
CA ASP A 299 -24.63 19.52 -18.33
C ASP A 299 -25.08 18.06 -18.42
N ASP A 300 -24.97 17.43 -19.59
CA ASP A 300 -25.25 16.01 -19.80
C ASP A 300 -24.24 15.14 -19.03
N LEU A 301 -22.96 15.49 -19.09
CA LEU A 301 -21.90 14.81 -18.35
C LEU A 301 -22.14 14.91 -16.84
N MET A 302 -22.50 16.09 -16.34
CA MET A 302 -22.86 16.29 -14.93
C MET A 302 -24.12 15.49 -14.54
N ALA A 303 -25.09 15.33 -15.44
CA ALA A 303 -26.32 14.58 -15.17
C ALA A 303 -26.10 13.06 -15.02
N THR A 304 -25.02 12.52 -15.58
CA THR A 304 -24.70 11.10 -15.42
C THR A 304 -24.17 10.73 -14.02
N CYS A 305 -23.80 11.71 -13.19
CA CYS A 305 -23.29 11.48 -11.85
C CYS A 305 -24.41 11.53 -10.81
N ASN A 306 -24.89 10.34 -10.41
CA ASN A 306 -25.87 10.23 -9.32
C ASN A 306 -25.26 10.71 -7.99
N PRO A 307 -26.02 11.43 -7.14
CA PRO A 307 -25.55 11.90 -5.84
C PRO A 307 -24.97 10.77 -4.97
N VAL A 308 -23.76 11.00 -4.45
CA VAL A 308 -23.08 10.09 -3.53
C VAL A 308 -23.81 10.10 -2.19
N ALA A 309 -23.88 8.93 -1.54
CA ALA A 309 -24.51 8.84 -0.23
C ALA A 309 -23.75 9.73 0.78
N PRO A 310 -24.42 10.23 1.84
CA PRO A 310 -23.78 11.09 2.83
C PRO A 310 -22.51 10.49 3.45
N GLY A 311 -22.41 9.17 3.59
CA GLY A 311 -21.22 8.53 4.15
C GLY A 311 -20.96 8.91 5.62
N PRO A 312 -19.83 8.51 6.20
CA PRO A 312 -19.48 8.85 7.58
C PRO A 312 -19.01 10.30 7.71
N VAL A 313 -19.27 10.90 8.88
CA VAL A 313 -18.66 12.19 9.26
C VAL A 313 -17.20 11.95 9.66
N LEU A 314 -16.29 12.69 9.05
CA LEU A 314 -14.85 12.57 9.28
C LEU A 314 -14.32 13.73 10.12
N SER A 315 -13.26 13.50 10.89
CA SER A 315 -12.53 14.63 11.48
C SER A 315 -11.86 15.45 10.38
N ALA A 316 -11.89 16.78 10.49
CA ALA A 316 -11.17 17.66 9.55
C ALA A 316 -9.67 17.31 9.46
N ARG A 317 -9.09 16.79 10.55
CA ARG A 317 -7.70 16.32 10.61
C ARG A 317 -7.46 15.09 9.74
N THR A 318 -8.38 14.12 9.73
CA THR A 318 -8.29 12.92 8.87
C THR A 318 -8.26 13.33 7.40
N VAL A 319 -9.16 14.24 7.00
CA VAL A 319 -9.23 14.75 5.63
C VAL A 319 -7.97 15.52 5.24
N ALA A 320 -7.51 16.43 6.09
CA ALA A 320 -6.32 17.24 5.80
C ALA A 320 -5.00 16.44 5.80
N ARG A 321 -4.98 15.24 6.42
CA ARG A 321 -3.83 14.33 6.42
C ARG A 321 -3.93 13.21 5.39
N ALA A 322 -5.04 13.09 4.67
CA ALA A 322 -5.23 12.05 3.66
C ALA A 322 -4.12 12.04 2.60
N THR A 323 -3.64 13.22 2.20
CA THR A 323 -2.55 13.37 1.22
C THR A 323 -1.18 12.98 1.75
N GLU A 324 -0.98 12.87 3.08
CA GLU A 324 0.29 12.41 3.66
C GLU A 324 0.57 10.95 3.30
N ARG A 325 -0.49 10.14 3.11
CA ARG A 325 -0.40 8.74 2.68
C ARG A 325 0.14 8.54 1.27
N LEU A 326 0.11 9.59 0.43
CA LEU A 326 0.67 9.52 -0.92
C LEU A 326 2.20 9.39 -0.89
N ARG A 327 2.87 9.94 0.13
CA ARG A 327 4.34 9.82 0.25
C ARG A 327 4.79 8.38 0.40
N ASP A 328 4.02 7.56 1.12
CA ASP A 328 4.37 6.17 1.41
C ASP A 328 4.37 5.26 0.15
N ILE A 329 3.79 5.72 -0.97
CA ILE A 329 3.62 4.96 -2.21
C ILE A 329 4.26 5.60 -3.44
N GLN A 330 4.86 6.79 -3.31
CA GLN A 330 5.34 7.62 -4.41
C GLN A 330 6.78 7.31 -4.88
N TYR A 331 7.10 6.04 -5.11
CA TYR A 331 8.46 5.64 -5.49
C TYR A 331 8.90 6.28 -6.82
N ALA A 332 8.09 6.20 -7.88
CA ALA A 332 8.46 6.72 -9.19
C ALA A 332 8.57 8.24 -9.16
N PHE A 333 7.70 8.92 -8.41
CA PHE A 333 7.80 10.36 -8.20
C PHE A 333 9.07 10.75 -7.44
N GLU A 334 9.45 10.04 -6.37
CA GLU A 334 10.68 10.31 -5.62
C GLU A 334 11.94 10.23 -6.50
N HIS A 335 11.92 9.37 -7.53
CA HIS A 335 13.07 9.16 -8.40
C HIS A 335 13.06 9.98 -9.68
N THR A 336 11.90 10.45 -10.14
CA THR A 336 11.76 11.09 -11.47
C THR A 336 11.12 12.47 -11.43
N GLY A 337 10.36 12.78 -10.36
CA GLY A 337 9.49 13.96 -10.29
C GLY A 337 8.37 14.01 -11.34
N GLY A 338 8.27 12.99 -12.21
CA GLY A 338 7.50 13.04 -13.46
C GLY A 338 6.16 12.33 -13.43
N VAL A 339 5.66 11.90 -12.26
CA VAL A 339 4.40 11.17 -12.15
C VAL A 339 3.46 11.75 -11.09
N HIS A 340 2.18 11.43 -11.21
CA HIS A 340 1.15 11.68 -10.23
C HIS A 340 0.83 10.42 -9.41
N ALA A 341 0.12 10.62 -8.30
CA ALA A 341 -0.32 9.56 -7.41
C ALA A 341 -1.76 9.79 -6.96
N ALA A 342 -2.47 8.68 -6.76
CA ALA A 342 -3.78 8.66 -6.13
C ALA A 342 -3.85 7.54 -5.09
N ALA A 343 -4.69 7.73 -4.08
CA ALA A 343 -4.94 6.75 -3.03
C ALA A 343 -6.41 6.78 -2.57
N ALA A 344 -7.01 5.60 -2.39
CA ALA A 344 -8.27 5.41 -1.71
C ALA A 344 -8.02 4.99 -0.25
N LEU A 345 -8.71 5.66 0.66
CA LEU A 345 -8.63 5.44 2.11
C LEU A 345 -10.03 5.13 2.67
N ASP A 346 -10.09 4.38 3.75
CA ASP A 346 -11.31 4.22 4.53
C ASP A 346 -11.57 5.42 5.47
N ALA A 347 -12.64 5.33 6.28
CA ALA A 347 -13.01 6.38 7.24
C ALA A 347 -12.00 6.56 8.39
N HIS A 348 -11.14 5.56 8.62
CA HIS A 348 -10.08 5.61 9.63
C HIS A 348 -8.76 6.17 9.05
N GLY A 349 -8.68 6.37 7.74
CA GLY A 349 -7.47 6.82 7.05
C GLY A 349 -6.49 5.69 6.73
N GLU A 350 -6.96 4.44 6.76
CA GLU A 350 -6.20 3.27 6.34
C GLU A 350 -6.24 3.12 4.81
N LEU A 351 -5.13 2.66 4.23
CA LEU A 351 -4.96 2.57 2.79
C LEU A 351 -5.66 1.34 2.21
N LEU A 352 -6.55 1.56 1.24
CA LEU A 352 -7.26 0.52 0.51
C LEU A 352 -6.61 0.21 -0.84
N ALA A 353 -6.23 1.24 -1.58
CA ALA A 353 -5.56 1.13 -2.89
C ALA A 353 -4.75 2.40 -3.17
N ALA A 354 -3.60 2.28 -3.82
CA ALA A 354 -2.81 3.44 -4.26
C ALA A 354 -1.96 3.11 -5.48
N HIS A 355 -1.87 4.05 -6.41
CA HIS A 355 -1.09 3.88 -7.63
C HIS A 355 -0.48 5.20 -8.12
N GLU A 356 0.63 5.07 -8.85
CA GLU A 356 1.29 6.13 -9.59
C GLU A 356 1.04 6.02 -11.10
N ASP A 357 1.02 7.17 -11.77
CA ASP A 357 0.99 7.28 -13.22
C ASP A 357 1.41 8.68 -13.69
N VAL A 358 2.05 8.79 -14.86
CA VAL A 358 2.34 10.07 -15.54
C VAL A 358 1.07 10.93 -15.69
N GLY A 359 -0.08 10.29 -15.94
CA GLY A 359 -1.39 10.93 -15.96
C GLY A 359 -2.09 10.89 -14.59
N ARG A 360 -2.44 12.06 -14.04
CA ARG A 360 -3.24 12.12 -12.78
C ARG A 360 -4.56 11.36 -12.86
N HIS A 361 -5.18 11.32 -14.04
CA HIS A 361 -6.45 10.63 -14.28
C HIS A 361 -6.24 9.12 -14.28
N ASN A 362 -5.20 8.65 -14.97
CA ASN A 362 -4.81 7.24 -14.97
C ASN A 362 -4.46 6.73 -13.57
N ALA A 363 -3.80 7.56 -12.74
CA ALA A 363 -3.51 7.19 -11.35
C ALA A 363 -4.82 6.95 -10.57
N VAL A 364 -5.84 7.79 -10.76
CA VAL A 364 -7.17 7.58 -10.18
C VAL A 364 -7.86 6.36 -10.77
N ASP A 365 -7.80 6.16 -12.09
CA ASP A 365 -8.38 4.99 -12.73
C ASP A 365 -7.77 3.69 -12.20
N LYS A 366 -6.44 3.62 -12.03
CA LYS A 366 -5.79 2.48 -11.38
C LYS A 366 -6.34 2.24 -9.97
N VAL A 367 -6.52 3.29 -9.17
CA VAL A 367 -7.12 3.16 -7.82
C VAL A 367 -8.56 2.66 -7.89
N VAL A 368 -9.39 3.23 -8.77
CA VAL A 368 -10.79 2.80 -8.94
C VAL A 368 -10.86 1.35 -9.42
N GLY A 369 -10.04 0.97 -10.39
CA GLY A 369 -10.00 -0.39 -10.92
C GLY A 369 -9.54 -1.40 -9.88
N ALA A 370 -8.54 -1.07 -9.05
CA ALA A 370 -8.15 -1.92 -7.92
C ALA A 370 -9.31 -2.15 -6.94
N LEU A 371 -10.10 -1.11 -6.64
CA LEU A 371 -11.30 -1.24 -5.82
C LEU A 371 -12.38 -2.10 -6.49
N VAL A 372 -12.62 -1.94 -7.79
CA VAL A 372 -13.60 -2.76 -8.54
C VAL A 372 -13.19 -4.22 -8.56
N LEU A 373 -11.91 -4.51 -8.86
CA LEU A 373 -11.35 -5.86 -8.90
C LEU A 373 -11.37 -6.54 -7.53
N ALA A 374 -11.18 -5.77 -6.45
CA ALA A 374 -11.37 -6.27 -5.10
C ALA A 374 -12.86 -6.52 -4.78
N GLY A 375 -13.79 -5.90 -5.49
CA GLY A 375 -15.23 -5.91 -5.19
C GLY A 375 -15.67 -4.84 -4.19
N ALA A 376 -14.81 -3.86 -3.89
CA ALA A 376 -15.04 -2.80 -2.90
C ALA A 376 -16.01 -1.71 -3.39
N VAL A 377 -16.18 -1.58 -4.71
CA VAL A 377 -17.09 -0.62 -5.35
C VAL A 377 -17.88 -1.27 -6.49
N ARG A 378 -19.11 -0.78 -6.74
CA ARG A 378 -19.97 -1.18 -7.86
C ARG A 378 -20.98 -0.10 -8.23
N SER A 379 -21.46 -0.11 -9.48
CA SER A 379 -22.47 0.81 -9.98
C SER A 379 -23.88 0.50 -9.44
N PRO A 380 -24.75 1.52 -9.22
CA PRO A 380 -26.02 1.33 -8.52
C PRO A 380 -27.11 0.70 -9.41
N ARG A 381 -27.21 -0.64 -9.37
CA ARG A 381 -28.48 -1.40 -9.57
C ARG A 381 -28.67 -2.59 -8.60
N ARG A 382 -27.70 -2.90 -7.75
CA ARG A 382 -27.84 -3.78 -6.57
C ARG A 382 -27.03 -3.21 -5.40
N LEU A 383 -27.69 -2.88 -4.29
CA LEU A 383 -27.04 -2.49 -3.03
C LEU A 383 -25.94 -3.50 -2.66
N PRO A 384 -24.72 -3.08 -2.27
CA PRO A 384 -23.66 -3.94 -1.72
C PRO A 384 -24.24 -5.00 -0.78
N THR A 385 -24.06 -6.27 -1.15
CA THR A 385 -24.16 -7.38 -0.20
C THR A 385 -22.75 -7.55 0.36
N PRO A 386 -22.54 -7.66 1.68
CA PRO A 386 -21.21 -7.75 2.32
C PRO A 386 -20.33 -8.82 1.64
N PRO A 387 -18.99 -8.64 1.56
CA PRO A 387 -18.17 -8.46 2.76
C PRO A 387 -16.98 -7.50 2.59
N PHE A 388 -17.22 -6.19 2.53
CA PHE A 388 -16.15 -5.23 2.85
C PHE A 388 -16.36 -4.72 4.28
N PRO A 389 -15.41 -4.96 5.21
CA PRO A 389 -15.50 -4.40 6.55
C PRO A 389 -15.36 -2.86 6.54
N THR A 390 -14.79 -2.27 5.49
CA THR A 390 -14.59 -0.82 5.35
C THR A 390 -14.81 -0.35 3.90
N ALA A 391 -15.64 0.68 3.70
CA ALA A 391 -15.91 1.27 2.38
C ALA A 391 -14.88 2.37 2.04
N PRO A 392 -14.49 2.54 0.76
CA PRO A 392 -13.64 3.64 0.35
C PRO A 392 -14.37 4.97 0.61
N THR A 393 -13.73 5.81 1.42
CA THR A 393 -14.34 7.02 1.96
C THR A 393 -13.64 8.28 1.45
N VAL A 394 -12.31 8.23 1.30
CA VAL A 394 -11.50 9.38 0.85
C VAL A 394 -10.67 8.99 -0.37
N LEU A 395 -10.73 9.79 -1.43
CA LEU A 395 -9.82 9.76 -2.56
C LEU A 395 -8.81 10.91 -2.41
N ALA A 396 -7.55 10.58 -2.12
CA ALA A 396 -6.45 11.53 -2.10
C ALA A 396 -5.72 11.56 -3.45
N VAL A 397 -5.43 12.75 -3.98
CA VAL A 397 -4.69 12.92 -5.24
C VAL A 397 -3.55 13.93 -5.10
N SER A 398 -2.40 13.65 -5.75
CA SER A 398 -1.24 14.55 -5.74
C SER A 398 -1.37 15.71 -6.74
N GLY A 399 -2.18 15.53 -7.79
CA GLY A 399 -2.45 16.52 -8.82
C GLY A 399 -3.51 17.56 -8.43
N ARG A 400 -4.04 18.27 -9.44
CA ARG A 400 -5.21 19.17 -9.30
C ARG A 400 -6.51 18.35 -9.29
N ALA A 401 -7.51 18.79 -8.53
CA ALA A 401 -8.86 18.26 -8.63
C ALA A 401 -9.60 18.88 -9.82
N SER A 402 -9.64 18.17 -10.95
CA SER A 402 -10.44 18.53 -12.13
C SER A 402 -11.81 17.84 -12.13
N PHE A 403 -12.72 18.29 -13.00
CA PHE A 403 -14.04 17.68 -13.23
C PHE A 403 -13.97 16.14 -13.27
N GLU A 404 -13.13 15.60 -14.14
CA GLU A 404 -12.91 14.15 -14.32
C GLU A 404 -12.51 13.42 -13.02
N ILE A 405 -11.74 14.06 -12.14
CA ILE A 405 -11.32 13.44 -10.87
C ILE A 405 -12.54 13.30 -9.95
N VAL A 406 -13.37 14.33 -9.87
CA VAL A 406 -14.59 14.32 -9.08
C VAL A 406 -15.62 13.37 -9.68
N GLN A 407 -15.72 13.31 -11.02
CA GLN A 407 -16.58 12.34 -11.72
C GLN A 407 -16.19 10.91 -11.39
N LYS A 408 -14.91 10.55 -11.52
CA LYS A 408 -14.39 9.22 -11.17
C LYS A 408 -14.68 8.86 -9.71
N ALA A 409 -14.46 9.81 -8.78
CA ALA A 409 -14.79 9.61 -7.37
C ALA A 409 -16.30 9.38 -7.15
N ALA A 410 -17.16 10.18 -7.78
CA ALA A 410 -18.61 10.06 -7.67
C ALA A 410 -19.13 8.73 -8.23
N ARG A 411 -18.59 8.31 -9.39
CA ARG A 411 -18.87 7.00 -10.00
C ARG A 411 -18.45 5.84 -9.10
N ALA A 412 -17.27 5.96 -8.48
CA ALA A 412 -16.76 5.02 -7.48
C ALA A 412 -17.45 5.15 -6.11
N ARG A 413 -18.40 6.07 -5.95
CA ARG A 413 -19.14 6.34 -4.71
C ARG A 413 -18.25 6.75 -3.54
N ILE A 414 -17.11 7.37 -3.81
CA ILE A 414 -16.19 7.89 -2.80
C ILE A 414 -16.66 9.30 -2.41
N PRO A 415 -17.14 9.51 -1.17
CA PRO A 415 -17.80 10.76 -0.77
C PRO A 415 -16.86 11.94 -0.54
N VAL A 416 -15.55 11.71 -0.40
CA VAL A 416 -14.56 12.77 -0.11
C VAL A 416 -13.42 12.72 -1.12
N VAL A 417 -13.11 13.86 -1.73
CA VAL A 417 -11.94 14.05 -2.60
C VAL A 417 -11.02 15.08 -1.96
N VAL A 418 -9.75 14.73 -1.81
CA VAL A 418 -8.72 15.60 -1.23
C VAL A 418 -7.56 15.74 -2.21
N SER A 419 -7.21 16.97 -2.56
CA SER A 419 -6.15 17.29 -3.51
C SER A 419 -5.00 18.05 -2.84
N VAL A 420 -3.75 17.70 -3.20
CA VAL A 420 -2.55 18.46 -2.81
C VAL A 420 -2.50 19.83 -3.48
N SER A 421 -3.08 19.96 -4.68
CA SER A 421 -3.12 21.20 -5.49
C SER A 421 -4.54 21.78 -5.56
N ALA A 422 -4.76 22.80 -6.40
CA ALA A 422 -6.01 23.52 -6.57
C ALA A 422 -7.15 22.66 -7.17
N ALA A 423 -8.40 23.08 -6.93
CA ALA A 423 -9.59 22.61 -7.63
C ALA A 423 -10.02 23.57 -8.75
N SER A 424 -10.60 23.07 -9.84
CA SER A 424 -11.24 23.92 -10.87
C SER A 424 -12.70 24.23 -10.56
N SER A 425 -13.25 25.33 -11.10
CA SER A 425 -14.66 25.71 -10.92
C SER A 425 -15.62 24.55 -11.25
N LEU A 426 -15.48 23.95 -12.43
CA LEU A 426 -16.33 22.84 -12.85
C LEU A 426 -16.21 21.58 -11.96
N ALA A 427 -15.08 21.41 -11.26
CA ALA A 427 -14.94 20.33 -10.30
C ALA A 427 -15.73 20.62 -9.02
N ILE A 428 -15.77 21.88 -8.59
CA ILE A 428 -16.57 22.35 -7.46
C ILE A 428 -18.06 22.21 -7.79
N ASP A 429 -18.47 22.61 -8.99
CA ASP A 429 -19.88 22.52 -9.43
C ASP A 429 -20.36 21.06 -9.47
N LEU A 430 -19.55 20.15 -10.03
CA LEU A 430 -19.86 18.72 -10.01
C LEU A 430 -19.88 18.17 -8.58
N ALA A 431 -18.95 18.58 -7.71
CA ALA A 431 -18.90 18.11 -6.34
C ALA A 431 -20.14 18.55 -5.55
N LEU A 432 -20.63 19.78 -5.75
CA LEU A 432 -21.90 20.26 -5.19
C LEU A 432 -23.07 19.40 -5.66
N ARG A 433 -23.20 19.19 -6.97
CA ARG A 433 -24.30 18.40 -7.55
C ARG A 433 -24.28 16.94 -7.09
N ALA A 434 -23.09 16.34 -7.01
CA ALA A 434 -22.91 14.95 -6.62
C ALA A 434 -22.89 14.75 -5.09
N GLY A 435 -22.92 15.81 -4.28
CA GLY A 435 -22.80 15.72 -2.82
C GLY A 435 -21.43 15.24 -2.33
N VAL A 436 -20.38 15.42 -3.12
CA VAL A 436 -18.99 15.07 -2.77
C VAL A 436 -18.37 16.20 -1.95
N THR A 437 -17.69 15.87 -0.85
CA THR A 437 -16.84 16.83 -0.14
C THR A 437 -15.54 17.00 -0.91
N LEU A 438 -15.28 18.20 -1.41
CA LEU A 438 -14.08 18.53 -2.14
C LEU A 438 -13.18 19.42 -1.30
N ALA A 439 -12.00 18.90 -0.96
CA ALA A 439 -10.94 19.64 -0.30
C ALA A 439 -9.69 19.74 -1.20
N ALA A 440 -9.00 20.87 -1.14
CA ALA A 440 -7.80 21.14 -1.93
C ALA A 440 -6.72 21.81 -1.09
N PHE A 441 -5.54 22.01 -1.69
CA PHE A 441 -4.37 22.56 -1.00
C PHE A 441 -4.04 21.81 0.30
N SER A 442 -4.27 20.49 0.31
CA SER A 442 -4.13 19.66 1.50
C SER A 442 -2.65 19.38 1.81
N ARG A 443 -2.10 20.08 2.81
CA ARG A 443 -0.70 19.99 3.22
C ARG A 443 -0.56 20.27 4.72
N ASN A 444 0.31 19.51 5.40
CA ASN A 444 0.67 19.72 6.81
C ASN A 444 -0.55 19.81 7.74
N GLY A 445 -1.56 18.94 7.52
CA GLY A 445 -2.80 18.92 8.30
C GLY A 445 -3.73 20.12 8.09
N ARG A 446 -3.55 20.91 7.01
CA ARG A 446 -4.46 22.00 6.59
C ARG A 446 -5.00 21.73 5.20
N CYS A 447 -6.21 22.19 4.91
CA CYS A 447 -6.81 22.15 3.57
C CYS A 447 -7.90 23.23 3.43
N ASN A 448 -8.27 23.56 2.19
CA ASN A 448 -9.42 24.40 1.86
C ASN A 448 -10.57 23.51 1.43
N VAL A 449 -11.73 23.62 2.08
CA VAL A 449 -12.92 22.82 1.76
C VAL A 449 -13.90 23.67 0.97
N TYR A 450 -14.29 23.20 -0.21
CA TYR A 450 -15.18 23.93 -1.13
C TYR A 450 -16.64 23.48 -1.05
N THR A 451 -16.90 22.22 -0.71
CA THR A 451 -18.23 21.61 -0.78
C THR A 451 -18.47 20.63 0.36
N ALA A 452 -19.76 20.41 0.68
CA ALA A 452 -20.25 19.42 1.65
C ALA A 452 -19.46 19.40 2.99
N THR A 453 -19.35 20.57 3.63
CA THR A 453 -18.62 20.75 4.89
C THR A 453 -19.30 20.06 6.06
N GLU A 454 -20.60 19.76 5.95
CA GLU A 454 -21.38 18.99 6.93
C GLU A 454 -20.84 17.57 7.16
N ARG A 455 -20.03 17.04 6.23
CA ARG A 455 -19.34 15.75 6.38
C ARG A 455 -18.07 15.86 7.24
N LEU A 456 -17.70 17.06 7.69
CA LEU A 456 -16.49 17.32 8.46
C LEU A 456 -16.84 17.79 9.88
N GLN A 457 -16.38 17.02 10.87
CA GLN A 457 -16.43 17.45 12.25
C GLN A 457 -15.23 18.36 12.55
N ALA A 458 -15.51 19.61 12.93
CA ALA A 458 -14.55 20.47 13.58
C ALA A 458 -14.45 20.08 15.07
N HIS A 459 -13.24 19.92 15.59
CA HIS A 459 -13.08 20.01 17.04
C HIS A 459 -13.34 21.46 17.44
N ALA A 460 -14.26 21.69 18.38
CA ALA A 460 -14.41 22.99 19.00
C ALA A 460 -13.04 23.44 19.52
N GLN A 461 -12.61 24.65 19.16
CA GLN A 461 -11.50 25.27 19.86
C GLN A 461 -11.90 25.35 21.32
N THR A 462 -11.21 24.63 22.21
CA THR A 462 -11.32 24.89 23.64
C THR A 462 -10.99 26.37 23.82
N PRO A 463 -11.90 27.20 24.36
CA PRO A 463 -11.57 28.58 24.68
C PRO A 463 -10.29 28.55 25.51
N GLY A 464 -9.28 29.30 25.10
CA GLY A 464 -8.02 29.36 25.83
C GLY A 464 -8.31 29.64 27.30
N ILE A 465 -7.80 28.79 28.18
CA ILE A 465 -7.87 29.01 29.62
C ILE A 465 -7.27 30.40 29.86
N PRO A 466 -8.00 31.36 30.45
CA PRO A 466 -7.42 32.63 30.84
C PRO A 466 -6.26 32.35 31.78
N HIS A 467 -5.06 32.78 31.41
CA HIS A 467 -3.91 32.79 32.31
C HIS A 467 -4.20 33.79 33.43
N ASP A 468 -4.83 33.33 34.51
CA ASP A 468 -4.88 34.07 35.78
C ASP A 468 -4.47 33.14 36.91
N PHE A 469 -3.21 32.72 36.90
CA PHE A 469 -2.54 32.25 38.11
C PHE A 469 -1.97 33.47 38.83
N ARG A 470 -2.83 34.11 39.64
CA ARG A 470 -2.34 34.94 40.75
C ARG A 470 -1.77 34.00 41.81
N HIS A 471 -0.47 34.11 42.04
CA HIS A 471 0.18 33.60 43.24
C HIS A 471 -0.49 34.23 44.47
N ASP A 472 -1.14 33.42 45.30
CA ASP A 472 -1.42 33.76 46.70
C ASP A 472 -0.24 33.23 47.54
N PRO A 473 0.61 34.11 48.12
CA PRO A 473 1.68 33.70 49.00
C PRO A 473 1.16 33.71 50.44
N SER A 474 0.30 32.76 50.81
CA SER A 474 0.06 32.43 52.22
C SER A 474 -0.63 31.07 52.39
N ARG A 475 0.17 30.01 52.54
CA ARG A 475 -0.13 28.83 53.38
C ARG A 475 1.07 27.91 53.50
#